data_AF-W9Y9T8-F1
#
_entry.id   AF-W9Y9T8-F1
#
_cell.length_a   1.000
_cell.length_b   1.000
_cell.length_c   1.000
_cell.angle_alpha   90.00
_cell.angle_beta   90.00
_cell.angle_gamma   90.00
#
_symmetry.space_group_name_H-M   'P 1'
#
loop_
_entity.id
_entity.type
_entity.pdbx_description
1 polymer ?
#
loop_
_entity_poly.entity_id
_entity_poly.type
_entity_poly.pdbx_seq_one_letter_code
_entity_poly.pdbx_strand_id
1 'polypeptide(L)'
;MDLPILPSKCPGHNIYIDGFHALRHPKALQEANITHVVSVIDWKFPQGWAPLRGFQHLRIPLDDVYDSNIISYFPQSNAFINQGLNYWPADQSSGSDCSPGETGDKPRQSGVLVHW
;
A
#
# COMPACT_ATOMS: atom_id res chain seq x y z
N MET A 1 -15.85 19.17 11.77
CA MET A 1 -15.80 17.99 10.89
C MET A 1 -14.38 17.93 10.39
N ASP A 2 -13.56 17.06 10.97
CA ASP A 2 -12.17 16.88 10.53
C ASP A 2 -12.20 16.20 9.16
N LEU A 3 -11.63 16.87 8.16
CA LEU A 3 -11.41 16.25 6.86
C LEU A 3 -10.52 15.01 7.08
N PRO A 4 -10.79 13.86 6.44
CA PRO A 4 -9.89 12.73 6.52
C PRO A 4 -8.53 13.19 5.99
N ILE A 5 -7.54 13.25 6.87
CA ILE A 5 -6.17 13.60 6.51
C ILE A 5 -5.66 12.42 5.69
N LEU A 6 -5.59 12.62 4.37
CA LEU A 6 -4.99 11.67 3.47
C LEU A 6 -3.47 11.63 3.73
N PRO A 7 -2.84 10.45 3.62
CA PRO A 7 -1.39 10.33 3.68
C PRO A 7 -0.68 11.30 2.73
N SER A 8 0.54 11.72 3.08
CA SER A 8 1.30 12.66 2.25
C SER A 8 1.73 11.99 0.95
N LYS A 9 1.15 12.43 -0.18
CA LYS A 9 1.44 11.86 -1.50
C LYS A 9 2.75 12.41 -2.08
N CYS A 10 3.63 11.53 -2.55
CA CYS A 10 4.81 11.90 -3.30
C CYS A 10 4.43 12.47 -4.68
N PRO A 11 5.01 13.61 -5.12
CA PRO A 11 4.78 14.13 -6.45
C PRO A 11 5.13 13.11 -7.55
N GLY A 12 4.26 13.02 -8.56
CA GLY A 12 4.48 12.17 -9.74
C GLY A 12 4.27 10.67 -9.56
N HIS A 13 3.97 10.20 -8.34
CA HIS A 13 3.79 8.78 -8.05
C HIS A 13 2.57 8.53 -7.14
N ASN A 14 1.98 7.34 -7.20
CA ASN A 14 0.98 6.90 -6.21
C ASN A 14 1.65 6.29 -4.98
N ILE A 15 2.70 6.95 -4.50
CA ILE A 15 3.39 6.59 -3.27
C ILE A 15 2.96 7.58 -2.21
N TYR A 16 2.67 7.07 -1.03
CA TYR A 16 2.23 7.83 0.12
C TYR A 16 3.16 7.56 1.29
N ILE A 17 3.46 8.60 2.06
CA ILE A 17 4.35 8.55 3.21
C ILE A 17 3.58 9.10 4.42
N ASP A 18 3.54 8.35 5.51
CA ASP A 18 2.85 8.76 6.74
C ASP A 18 3.35 7.96 7.95
N GLY A 19 2.90 8.30 9.16
CA GLY A 19 3.16 7.52 10.37
C GLY A 19 2.18 6.35 10.58
N PHE A 20 2.47 5.51 11.56
CA PHE A 20 1.62 4.36 11.96
C PHE A 20 0.11 4.68 12.12
N HIS A 21 -0.25 5.92 12.47
CA HIS A 21 -1.66 6.31 12.63
C HIS A 21 -2.46 6.26 11.33
N ALA A 22 -1.82 6.34 10.15
CA ALA A 22 -2.49 6.25 8.86
C ALA A 22 -3.30 4.94 8.70
N LEU A 23 -2.80 3.84 9.29
CA LEU A 23 -3.49 2.55 9.28
C LEU A 23 -4.85 2.59 10.02
N ARG A 24 -5.06 3.54 10.93
CA ARG A 24 -6.33 3.70 11.65
C ARG A 24 -7.43 4.32 10.81
N HIS A 25 -7.12 4.77 9.58
CA HIS A 25 -8.05 5.41 8.67
C HIS A 25 -8.24 4.59 7.38
N PRO A 26 -8.77 3.35 7.46
CA PRO A 26 -8.86 2.45 6.30
C PRO A 26 -9.70 3.04 5.15
N LYS A 27 -10.69 3.89 5.44
CA LYS A 27 -11.46 4.61 4.42
C LYS A 27 -10.60 5.57 3.60
N ALA A 28 -9.73 6.33 4.26
CA ALA A 28 -8.81 7.26 3.61
C ALA A 28 -7.80 6.50 2.72
N LEU A 29 -7.33 5.34 3.17
CA LEU A 29 -6.46 4.48 2.38
C LEU A 29 -7.16 3.93 1.13
N GLN A 30 -8.43 3.52 1.27
CA GLN A 30 -9.25 3.05 0.16
C GLN A 30 -9.54 4.16 -0.86
N GLU A 31 -9.89 5.36 -0.40
CA GLU A 31 -10.13 6.53 -1.25
C GLU A 31 -8.87 6.94 -2.04
N ALA A 32 -7.68 6.73 -1.46
CA ALA A 32 -6.39 6.93 -2.11
C ALA A 32 -5.98 5.80 -3.07
N ASN A 33 -6.82 4.77 -3.23
CA ASN A 33 -6.55 3.53 -3.96
C ASN A 33 -5.27 2.82 -3.51
N ILE A 34 -4.96 2.87 -2.22
CA ILE A 34 -3.83 2.16 -1.64
C ILE A 34 -4.16 0.67 -1.62
N THR A 35 -3.22 -0.15 -2.07
CA THR A 35 -3.35 -1.60 -2.20
C THR A 35 -2.20 -2.34 -1.51
N HIS A 36 -1.06 -1.66 -1.38
CA HIS A 36 0.16 -2.19 -0.79
C HIS A 36 0.61 -1.31 0.37
N VAL A 37 1.05 -1.94 1.46
CA VAL A 37 1.56 -1.27 2.66
C VAL A 37 2.96 -1.79 2.95
N VAL A 38 3.91 -0.88 3.12
CA VAL A 38 5.26 -1.14 3.62
C VAL A 38 5.36 -0.56 5.03
N SER A 39 5.57 -1.43 6.02
CA SER A 39 5.80 -1.05 7.41
C SER A 39 7.28 -1.21 7.76
N VAL A 40 7.97 -0.12 8.03
CA VAL A 40 9.37 -0.11 8.50
C VAL A 40 9.36 0.12 10.01
N ILE A 41 9.11 -0.94 10.76
CA ILE A 41 8.94 -0.88 12.23
C ILE A 41 9.23 -2.25 12.85
N ASP A 42 9.94 -2.31 13.98
CA ASP A 42 10.09 -3.56 14.76
C ASP A 42 8.86 -3.88 15.63
N TRP A 43 7.67 -3.61 15.11
CA TRP A 43 6.41 -4.01 15.70
C TRP A 43 5.86 -5.28 15.05
N LYS A 44 5.45 -6.26 15.86
CA LYS A 44 4.79 -7.47 15.37
C LYS A 44 3.29 -7.24 15.27
N PHE A 45 2.78 -7.20 14.03
CA PHE A 45 1.34 -7.09 13.78
C PHE A 45 0.62 -8.38 14.20
N PRO A 46 -0.50 -8.29 14.95
CA PRO A 46 -1.34 -9.44 15.23
C PRO A 46 -1.82 -10.11 13.94
N GLN A 47 -1.96 -11.43 13.95
CA GLN A 47 -2.51 -12.15 12.80
C GLN A 47 -3.93 -11.64 12.49
N GLY A 48 -4.20 -11.29 11.24
CA GLY A 48 -5.51 -10.81 10.80
C GLY A 48 -5.90 -9.43 11.33
N TRP A 49 -4.91 -8.61 11.74
CA TRP A 49 -5.14 -7.26 12.25
C TRP A 49 -5.97 -6.42 11.27
N ALA A 50 -7.13 -5.96 11.74
CA ALA A 50 -8.18 -5.37 10.90
C ALA A 50 -7.71 -4.19 10.02
N PRO A 51 -6.83 -3.27 10.50
CA PRO A 51 -6.28 -2.19 9.68
C PRO A 51 -5.56 -2.59 8.40
N LEU A 52 -4.95 -3.79 8.37
CA LEU A 52 -4.18 -4.28 7.22
C LEU A 52 -4.96 -5.29 6.36
N ARG A 53 -6.22 -5.56 6.70
CA ARG A 53 -7.04 -6.54 5.98
C ARG A 53 -7.30 -6.06 4.55
N GLY A 54 -6.97 -6.91 3.58
CA GLY A 54 -7.18 -6.62 2.15
C GLY A 54 -6.03 -5.87 1.48
N PHE A 55 -5.02 -5.44 2.23
CA PHE A 55 -3.78 -4.90 1.67
C PHE A 55 -2.74 -6.01 1.51
N GLN A 56 -1.95 -5.92 0.46
CA GLN A 56 -0.66 -6.62 0.42
C GLN A 56 0.27 -5.93 1.40
N HIS A 57 0.96 -6.69 2.26
CA HIS A 57 1.73 -6.12 3.36
C HIS A 57 3.15 -6.65 3.38
N LEU A 58 4.12 -5.72 3.35
CA LEU A 58 5.53 -5.99 3.59
C LEU A 58 5.93 -5.35 4.92
N ARG A 59 6.42 -6.17 5.85
CA ARG A 59 7.05 -5.70 7.10
C ARG A 59 8.57 -5.78 6.97
N ILE A 60 9.23 -4.64 7.21
CA ILE A 60 10.67 -4.53 7.42
C ILE A 60 10.88 -4.32 8.92
N PRO A 61 11.40 -5.31 9.65
CA PRO A 61 11.54 -5.25 11.10
C PRO A 61 12.79 -4.45 11.48
N LEU A 62 12.70 -3.13 11.36
CA LEU A 62 13.76 -2.19 11.73
C LEU A 62 13.22 -1.14 12.69
N ASP A 63 14.07 -0.75 13.64
CA ASP A 63 13.86 0.42 14.48
C ASP A 63 14.69 1.61 13.96
N ASP A 64 14.24 2.82 14.29
CA ASP A 64 14.94 4.07 14.01
C ASP A 64 16.12 4.27 14.99
N VAL A 65 17.17 3.48 14.77
CA VAL A 65 18.43 3.53 15.54
C VAL A 65 19.62 3.60 14.59
N TYR A 66 20.72 4.19 15.08
CA TYR A 66 21.90 4.48 14.27
C TYR A 66 22.50 3.26 13.54
N ASP A 67 22.47 2.09 14.19
CA ASP A 67 23.09 0.86 13.66
C ASP A 67 22.17 0.05 12.73
N SER A 68 20.93 0.51 12.49
CA SER A 68 19.98 -0.16 11.62
C SER A 68 20.43 -0.15 10.16
N ASN A 69 20.60 -1.33 9.56
CA ASN A 69 20.93 -1.46 8.14
C ASN A 69 19.68 -1.42 7.25
N ILE A 70 19.13 -0.23 7.02
CA ILE A 70 17.98 -0.06 6.11
C ILE A 70 18.32 -0.37 4.65
N ILE A 71 19.57 -0.14 4.25
CA ILE A 71 20.02 -0.30 2.86
C ILE A 71 19.90 -1.76 2.41
N SER A 72 20.14 -2.74 3.29
CA SER A 72 19.98 -4.15 2.94
C SER A 72 18.56 -4.54 2.54
N TYR A 73 17.55 -3.75 2.90
CA TYR A 73 16.15 -4.00 2.54
C TYR A 73 15.71 -3.33 1.26
N PHE A 74 16.50 -2.40 0.70
CA PHE A 74 16.12 -1.67 -0.51
C PHE A 74 15.77 -2.57 -1.70
N PRO A 75 16.50 -3.66 -2.00
CA PRO A 75 16.11 -4.55 -3.09
C PRO A 75 14.69 -5.13 -2.90
N GLN A 76 14.37 -5.57 -1.68
CA GLN A 76 13.07 -6.15 -1.36
C GLN A 76 11.95 -5.09 -1.35
N SER A 77 12.18 -3.95 -0.69
CA SER A 77 11.19 -2.88 -0.62
C SER A 77 10.90 -2.29 -2.00
N ASN A 78 11.94 -2.07 -2.81
CA ASN A 78 11.78 -1.50 -4.15
C ASN A 78 11.03 -2.47 -5.07
N ALA A 79 11.31 -3.77 -4.99
CA ALA A 79 10.56 -4.78 -5.74
C ALA A 79 9.08 -4.79 -5.35
N PHE A 80 8.77 -4.72 -4.05
CA PHE A 80 7.39 -4.69 -3.55
C PHE A 80 6.66 -3.39 -3.90
N ILE A 81 7.32 -2.23 -3.78
CA ILE A 81 6.77 -0.94 -4.20
C ILE A 81 6.52 -0.96 -5.71
N ASN A 82 7.47 -1.45 -6.51
CA ASN A 82 7.33 -1.54 -7.96
C ASN A 82 6.18 -2.49 -8.36
N GLN A 83 6.02 -3.61 -7.65
CA GLN A 83 4.85 -4.47 -7.81
C GLN A 83 3.57 -3.70 -7.47
N GLY A 84 3.50 -3.01 -6.33
CA GLY A 84 2.30 -2.29 -5.93
C GLY A 84 1.91 -1.15 -6.87
N LEU A 85 2.87 -0.48 -7.49
CA LEU A 85 2.60 0.61 -8.43
C LEU A 85 2.19 0.10 -9.83
N ASN A 86 2.68 -1.07 -10.24
CA ASN A 86 2.47 -1.57 -11.61
C ASN A 86 1.53 -2.78 -11.71
N TYR A 87 1.22 -3.45 -10.61
CA TYR A 87 0.43 -4.68 -10.58
C TYR A 87 -0.71 -4.60 -9.55
N TRP A 88 -1.92 -4.85 -10.03
CA TRP A 88 -3.01 -5.39 -9.23
C TRP A 88 -3.66 -6.51 -10.05
N PRO A 89 -3.68 -7.78 -9.58
CA PRO A 89 -4.42 -8.82 -10.26
C PRO A 89 -5.90 -8.43 -10.22
N ALA A 90 -6.54 -8.37 -11.39
CA ALA A 90 -8.00 -8.35 -11.43
C ALA A 90 -8.49 -9.56 -10.61
N ASP A 91 -9.42 -9.31 -9.70
CA ASP A 91 -10.09 -10.33 -8.90
C ASP A 91 -10.37 -11.57 -9.77
N GLN A 92 -9.90 -12.73 -9.34
CA GLN A 92 -10.34 -14.02 -9.87
C GLN A 92 -11.73 -14.33 -9.29
N SER A 93 -12.69 -13.44 -9.49
CA SER A 93 -14.10 -13.75 -9.35
C SER A 93 -14.59 -14.29 -10.69
N SER A 94 -14.56 -15.61 -10.78
CA SER A 94 -15.33 -16.42 -11.72
C SER A 94 -16.77 -15.88 -11.88
N GLY A 95 -17.09 -15.38 -13.08
CA GLY A 95 -18.43 -14.98 -13.47
C GLY A 95 -18.53 -14.83 -14.98
N SER A 96 -19.32 -15.71 -15.60
CA SER A 96 -19.58 -15.83 -17.03
C SER A 96 -20.10 -14.55 -17.70
N ASP A 97 -19.89 -14.53 -19.03
CA ASP A 97 -20.60 -13.82 -20.09
C ASP A 97 -20.25 -12.38 -20.52
N CYS A 98 -19.83 -12.33 -21.80
CA CYS A 98 -20.25 -11.45 -22.90
C CYS A 98 -20.33 -9.93 -22.70
N SER A 99 -19.31 -9.20 -23.21
CA SER A 99 -19.38 -8.36 -24.43
C SER A 99 -18.16 -7.42 -24.52
N PRO A 100 -17.54 -7.20 -25.69
CA PRO A 100 -16.47 -6.22 -25.85
C PRO A 100 -17.08 -4.81 -26.04
N GLY A 101 -17.44 -4.17 -24.93
CA GLY A 101 -17.82 -2.76 -24.91
C GLY A 101 -16.63 -1.88 -24.60
N GLU A 102 -16.32 -0.97 -25.52
CA GLU A 102 -15.25 0.03 -25.46
C GLU A 102 -15.20 0.73 -24.08
N THR A 103 -14.24 0.34 -23.24
CA THR A 103 -13.83 1.14 -22.09
C THR A 103 -12.39 1.52 -22.35
N GLY A 104 -12.16 2.80 -22.65
CA GLY A 104 -10.80 3.35 -22.73
C GLY A 104 -10.07 2.97 -21.45
N ASP A 105 -9.01 2.17 -21.61
CA ASP A 105 -8.29 1.49 -20.55
C ASP A 105 -7.52 2.52 -19.72
N LYS A 106 -8.24 3.23 -18.82
CA LYS A 106 -7.58 4.03 -17.80
C LYS A 106 -6.86 3.02 -16.91
N PRO A 107 -5.52 3.08 -16.81
CA PRO A 107 -4.80 2.17 -15.95
C PRO A 107 -5.41 2.28 -14.55
N ARG A 108 -5.96 1.16 -14.05
CA ARG A 108 -6.52 1.09 -12.70
C ARG A 108 -5.42 1.51 -11.73
N GLN A 109 -5.61 2.65 -11.09
CA GLN A 109 -4.58 3.27 -10.27
C GLN A 109 -4.41 2.48 -8.97
N SER A 110 -3.20 1.98 -8.75
CA SER A 110 -2.78 1.31 -7.53
C SER A 110 -1.81 2.21 -6.76
N GLY A 111 -1.87 2.17 -5.43
CA GLY A 111 -1.07 3.02 -4.55
C GLY A 111 -0.35 2.24 -3.46
N VAL A 112 0.77 2.78 -3.01
CA VAL A 112 1.61 2.21 -1.96
C VAL A 112 1.71 3.18 -0.80
N LEU A 113 1.40 2.71 0.41
CA LEU A 113 1.70 3.43 1.65
C LEU A 113 3.03 2.92 2.22
N VAL A 114 3.93 3.83 2.54
CA VAL A 114 5.12 3.56 3.35
C VAL A 114 4.94 4.27 4.69
N HIS A 115 5.09 3.54 5.78
CA HIS A 115 5.04 4.11 7.12
C HIS A 115 6.09 3.51 8.05
N TRP A 116 6.36 4.23 9.14
CA TRP A 116 7.18 3.83 10.27
C TRP A 116 6.42 4.05 11.59
#